data_AF-E4T853-F1
#
_entry.id   AF-E4T853-F1
#
_cell.length_a   1.000
_cell.length_b   1.000
_cell.length_c   1.000
_cell.angle_alpha   90.00
_cell.angle_beta   90.00
_cell.angle_gamma   90.00
#
_symmetry.space_group_name_H-M   'P 1'
#
loop_
_entity.id
_entity.type
_entity.pdbx_description
1 polymer ?
#
loop_
_entity_poly.entity_id
_entity_poly.type
_entity_poly.pdbx_seq_one_letter_code
_entity_poly.pdbx_strand_id
1 'polypeptide(L)' 'MPTTGQKPGRGTYYCTNCGQSVTLDDDSDILPPCPKCSHTNFR' A
#
# COMPACT_ATOMS: atom_id res chain seq x y z
N MET A 1 5.66 -0.29 -9.43
CA MET A 1 5.39 0.33 -8.12
C MET A 1 3.90 0.22 -7.86
N PRO A 2 3.46 -0.53 -6.84
CA PRO A 2 2.05 -0.64 -6.51
C PRO A 2 1.48 0.71 -6.08
N THR A 3 0.31 1.06 -6.64
CA THR A 3 -0.44 2.26 -6.29
C THR A 3 -1.73 1.91 -5.57
N THR A 4 -2.29 2.90 -4.86
CA THR A 4 -3.60 2.77 -4.23
C THR A 4 -4.67 2.35 -5.23
N GLY A 5 -5.63 1.54 -4.78
CA GLY A 5 -6.72 1.07 -5.64
C GLY A 5 -6.37 -0.20 -6.42
N GLN A 6 -5.11 -0.62 -6.44
CA GLN A 6 -4.70 -1.88 -7.05
C GLN A 6 -4.79 -3.03 -6.04
N LYS A 7 -4.84 -4.25 -6.57
CA LYS A 7 -4.74 -5.50 -5.81
C LYS A 7 -3.38 -6.15 -6.09
N PRO A 8 -2.30 -5.64 -5.49
CA PRO A 8 -0.97 -6.19 -5.71
C PRO A 8 -0.79 -7.59 -5.08
N GLY A 9 -1.76 -8.04 -4.28
CA GLY A 9 -1.73 -9.30 -3.57
C GLY A 9 -1.21 -9.15 -2.14
N ARG A 10 -1.25 -10.26 -1.39
CA ARG A 10 -0.76 -10.32 -0.01
C ARG A 10 0.71 -9.95 0.05
N GLY A 11 1.05 -9.08 1.01
CA GLY A 11 2.41 -8.57 1.16
C GLY A 11 2.48 -7.32 2.00
N THR A 12 3.71 -6.92 2.34
CA THR A 12 3.98 -5.68 3.05
C THR A 12 4.48 -4.63 2.07
N TYR A 13 3.75 -3.53 1.99
CA TYR A 13 3.98 -2.41 1.09
C TYR A 13 4.50 -1.22 1.89
N TYR A 14 5.54 -0.58 1.39
CA TYR A 14 6.14 0.57 2.07
C TYR A 14 5.85 1.86 1.30
N CYS A 15 5.23 2.82 1.96
CA CYS A 15 4.99 4.14 1.40
C CYS A 15 6.34 4.80 1.05
N THR A 16 6.49 5.21 -0.21
CA THR A 16 7.73 5.82 -0.70
C THR A 16 7.96 7.24 -0.18
N ASN A 17 6.91 7.88 0.35
CA ASN A 17 6.97 9.25 0.86
C ASN A 17 7.38 9.31 2.34
N CYS A 18 6.66 8.57 3.22
CA CYS A 18 6.85 8.66 4.67
C CYS A 18 7.38 7.37 5.32
N GLY A 19 7.61 6.30 4.54
CA GLY A 19 8.10 5.01 5.03
C GLY A 19 7.08 4.16 5.77
N GLN A 20 5.80 4.52 5.76
CA GLN A 20 4.74 3.75 6.42
C GLN A 20 4.58 2.36 5.79
N SER A 21 4.54 1.31 6.60
CA SER A 21 4.22 -0.04 6.15
C SER A 21 2.71 -0.28 6.16
N VAL A 22 2.20 -0.88 5.09
CA VAL A 22 0.83 -1.36 4.93
C VAL A 22 0.91 -2.83 4.58
N THR A 23 0.38 -3.70 5.43
CA THR A 23 0.34 -5.14 5.17
C THR A 23 -1.03 -5.50 4.64
N LEU A 24 -1.08 -6.18 3.51
CA LEU A 24 -2.28 -6.81 2.96
C LEU A 24 -2.26 -8.29 3.32
N ASP A 25 -3.27 -8.76 4.02
CA ASP A 25 -3.44 -10.14 4.47
C ASP A 25 -4.37 -10.95 3.55
N ASP A 26 -5.13 -10.29 2.68
CA ASP A 26 -5.90 -10.90 1.59
C ASP A 26 -5.36 -10.49 0.20
N ASP A 27 -5.43 -11.37 -0.79
CA ASP A 27 -5.02 -11.04 -2.17
C ASP A 27 -6.11 -10.29 -2.95
N SER A 28 -7.33 -10.30 -2.43
CA SER A 28 -8.44 -9.49 -2.88
C SER A 28 -8.43 -8.08 -2.30
N ASP A 29 -7.58 -7.80 -1.30
CA ASP A 29 -7.46 -6.50 -0.68
C ASP A 29 -6.96 -5.43 -1.65
N ILE A 30 -7.57 -4.26 -1.51
CA ILE A 30 -7.22 -3.09 -2.26
C ILE A 30 -6.22 -2.30 -1.45
N LEU A 31 -5.10 -1.93 -2.06
CA LEU A 31 -4.09 -1.13 -1.39
C LEU A 31 -4.67 0.25 -1.01
N PRO A 32 -4.87 0.54 0.30
CA PRO A 32 -5.45 1.80 0.74
C PRO A 32 -4.40 2.93 0.65
N PRO A 33 -4.84 4.20 0.60
CA PRO A 33 -3.91 5.31 0.63
C PRO A 33 -3.15 5.32 1.95
N CYS A 34 -1.93 5.86 1.94
CA CYS A 34 -1.08 5.84 3.12
C CYS A 34 -1.78 6.52 4.31
N PRO A 35 -1.95 5.86 5.47
CA PRO A 35 -2.70 6.41 6.60
C PRO A 35 -2.00 7.61 7.26
N LYS A 36 -0.71 7.84 6.96
CA LYS A 36 0.09 8.90 7.58
C LYS A 36 0.17 10.17 6.75
N CYS A 37 0.19 10.06 5.42
CA CYS A 37 0.41 11.19 4.51
C CYS A 37 -0.51 11.19 3.28
N SER A 38 -1.48 10.26 3.21
CA SER A 38 -2.41 10.10 2.08
C SER A 38 -1.73 9.85 0.73
N HIS A 39 -0.46 9.47 0.74
CA HIS A 39 0.29 9.17 -0.48
C HIS A 39 -0.17 7.84 -1.08
N THR A 40 -0.17 7.75 -2.41
CA THR A 40 -0.74 6.62 -3.15
C THR A 40 0.30 5.71 -3.78
N ASN A 41 1.59 6.01 -3.66
CA ASN A 41 2.68 5.17 -4.17
C ASN A 41 3.36 4.36 -3.06
N PHE A 42 3.59 3.08 -3.36
CA PHE A 42 4.27 2.13 -2.48
C PHE A 42 5.36 1.37 -3.24
N ARG A 43 6.30 0.79 -2.50
CA ARG A 43 7.34 -0.14 -2.98
C ARG A 43 7.29 -1.46 -2.23
#